data_AF-A0A846THX5-F1
#
_entry.id   AF-A0A846THX5-F1
#
_cell.length_a   1.000
_cell.length_b   1.000
_cell.length_c   1.000
_cell.angle_alpha   90.00
_cell.angle_beta   90.00
_cell.angle_gamma   90.00
#
_symmetry.space_group_name_H-M   'P 1'
#
loop_
_entity.id
_entity.type
_entity.pdbx_description
1 polymer ?
#
loop_
_entity_poly.entity_id
_entity_poly.type
_entity_poly.pdbx_seq_one_letter_code
_entity_poly.pdbx_strand_id
1 'polypeptide(L)'
;MNNEKGLSLVELLAAIAILFIVSGIIYGVFFTFNNNYDRISHKNSMDQAANLILTTIKQYHQKNESYWIKYDASSKKSYIGVTTADNLVGDTDYSMDLKVGYPTPITISNTKIDAKQPLTIQLLLTDQKGQTYEIETTVKRY
;
A
#
# COMPACT_ATOMS: atom_id res chain seq x y z
N MET A 1 -65.52 -24.90 0.93
CA MET A 1 -65.64 -24.24 2.24
C MET A 1 -64.21 -24.07 2.74
N ASN A 2 -63.63 -22.88 2.58
CA ASN A 2 -62.21 -22.63 2.84
C ASN A 2 -62.04 -22.17 4.29
N ASN A 3 -61.24 -22.91 5.05
CA ASN A 3 -60.99 -22.66 6.46
C ASN A 3 -59.80 -21.69 6.59
N GLU A 4 -60.05 -20.39 6.58
CA GLU A 4 -58.99 -19.38 6.72
C GLU A 4 -58.64 -19.21 8.21
N LYS A 5 -57.60 -19.93 8.64
CA LYS A 5 -56.98 -19.70 9.96
C LYS A 5 -56.11 -18.44 9.88
N GLY A 6 -56.52 -17.39 10.59
CA GLY A 6 -55.73 -16.16 10.73
C GLY A 6 -54.46 -16.37 11.56
N LEU A 7 -53.47 -15.50 11.36
CA LEU A 7 -52.19 -15.53 12.04
C LEU A 7 -52.36 -15.14 13.53
N SER A 8 -51.81 -15.92 14.45
CA SER A 8 -51.78 -15.56 15.87
C SER A 8 -50.78 -14.43 16.12
N LEU A 9 -51.08 -13.55 17.08
CA LEU A 9 -50.19 -12.47 17.50
C LEU A 9 -48.83 -13.00 17.98
N VAL A 10 -48.82 -14.18 18.61
CA VAL A 10 -47.62 -14.85 19.11
C VAL A 10 -46.77 -15.38 17.95
N GLU A 11 -47.41 -15.92 16.91
CA GLU A 11 -46.72 -16.40 15.70
C GLU A 11 -46.08 -15.23 14.94
N LEU A 12 -46.78 -14.09 14.86
CA LEU A 12 -46.22 -12.86 14.26
C LEU A 12 -45.00 -12.36 15.04
N LEU A 13 -45.10 -12.32 16.38
CA LEU A 13 -44.01 -11.87 17.22
C LEU A 13 -42.79 -12.79 17.11
N ALA A 14 -43.00 -14.11 17.09
CA ALA A 14 -41.93 -15.09 16.90
C ALA A 14 -41.25 -14.92 15.54
N ALA A 15 -42.02 -14.72 14.46
CA ALA A 15 -41.48 -14.47 13.13
C ALA A 15 -40.65 -13.19 13.07
N ILE A 16 -41.13 -12.09 13.67
CA ILE A 16 -40.40 -10.82 13.74
C ILE A 16 -39.11 -10.97 14.56
N ALA A 17 -39.15 -11.68 15.68
CA ALA A 17 -37.96 -11.93 16.50
C ALA A 17 -36.89 -12.70 15.72
N ILE A 18 -37.27 -13.75 15.01
CA ILE A 18 -36.36 -14.51 14.15
C ILE A 18 -35.80 -13.63 13.03
N LEU A 19 -36.66 -12.80 12.40
CA LEU A 19 -36.22 -11.87 11.36
C LEU A 19 -35.16 -10.89 11.85
N PHE A 20 -35.32 -10.34 13.06
CA PHE A 20 -34.32 -9.43 13.64
C PHE A 20 -33.00 -10.13 13.94
N ILE A 21 -33.05 -11.36 14.47
CA ILE A 21 -31.83 -12.16 14.72
C ILE A 21 -31.10 -12.42 13.40
N VAL A 22 -31.81 -12.88 12.37
CA VAL A 22 -31.22 -13.16 11.05
C VAL A 22 -30.66 -11.89 10.40
N SER A 23 -31.42 -10.79 10.45
CA SER A 23 -30.98 -9.50 9.89
C SER A 23 -29.75 -8.95 10.60
N GLY A 24 -29.68 -9.07 11.93
CA GLY A 24 -28.53 -8.65 12.72
C GLY A 24 -27.26 -9.43 12.36
N ILE A 25 -27.37 -10.74 12.15
CA ILE A 25 -26.25 -11.58 11.71
C ILE A 25 -25.77 -11.15 10.32
N ILE A 26 -26.69 -10.99 9.37
CA ILE A 26 -26.36 -10.57 8.00
C ILE A 26 -25.64 -9.22 8.01
N TYR A 27 -26.16 -8.25 8.76
CA TYR A 27 -25.55 -6.92 8.85
C TYR A 27 -24.16 -6.96 9.49
N GLY A 28 -23.98 -7.75 10.56
CA GLY A 28 -22.68 -7.93 11.21
C GLY A 28 -21.63 -8.52 10.28
N VAL A 29 -21.99 -9.55 9.50
CA VAL A 29 -21.10 -10.15 8.50
C VAL A 29 -20.78 -9.16 7.38
N PHE A 30 -21.78 -8.46 6.86
CA PHE A 30 -21.60 -7.47 5.80
C PHE A 30 -20.64 -6.35 6.20
N PHE A 31 -20.84 -5.77 7.39
CA PHE A 31 -19.98 -4.70 7.89
C PHE A 31 -18.54 -5.18 8.10
N THR A 32 -18.39 -6.38 8.68
CA THR A 32 -17.06 -6.99 8.88
C THR A 32 -16.37 -7.26 7.56
N PHE A 33 -17.09 -7.78 6.57
CA PHE A 33 -16.55 -8.05 5.24
C PHE A 33 -16.07 -6.75 4.56
N ASN A 34 -16.90 -5.70 4.55
CA ASN A 34 -16.56 -4.44 3.90
C ASN A 34 -15.32 -3.79 4.53
N ASN A 35 -15.25 -3.73 5.86
CA ASN A 35 -14.10 -3.14 6.55
C ASN A 35 -12.80 -3.94 6.31
N ASN A 36 -12.88 -5.27 6.22
CA ASN A 36 -11.72 -6.08 5.87
C ASN A 36 -11.31 -5.91 4.41
N TYR A 37 -12.27 -5.80 3.49
CA TYR A 37 -12.01 -5.59 2.07
C TYR A 37 -11.27 -4.27 1.84
N ASP A 38 -11.73 -3.17 2.44
CA ASP A 38 -11.09 -1.86 2.31
C ASP A 38 -9.64 -1.91 2.80
N ARG A 39 -9.40 -2.52 3.95
CA ARG A 39 -8.04 -2.67 4.52
C ARG A 39 -7.12 -3.48 3.61
N ILE A 40 -7.60 -4.59 3.06
CA ILE A 40 -6.80 -5.44 2.16
C ILE A 40 -6.52 -4.70 0.85
N SER A 41 -7.53 -4.05 0.28
CA SER A 41 -7.41 -3.28 -0.95
C SER A 41 -6.38 -2.15 -0.81
N HIS A 42 -6.44 -1.38 0.28
CA HIS A 42 -5.48 -0.32 0.57
C HIS A 42 -4.06 -0.86 0.71
N LYS A 43 -3.86 -1.92 1.48
CA LYS A 43 -2.55 -2.58 1.60
C LYS A 43 -2.02 -3.04 0.25
N ASN A 44 -2.84 -3.71 -0.55
CA ASN A 44 -2.44 -4.18 -1.88
C ASN A 44 -2.03 -3.02 -2.81
N SER A 45 -2.68 -1.86 -2.69
CA SER A 45 -2.33 -0.67 -3.46
C SER A 45 -0.96 -0.12 -3.06
N MET A 46 -0.68 -0.02 -1.76
CA MET A 46 0.62 0.42 -1.24
C MET A 46 1.75 -0.56 -1.63
N ASP A 47 1.49 -1.87 -1.51
CA ASP A 47 2.43 -2.92 -1.92
C ASP A 47 2.75 -2.79 -3.43
N GLN A 48 1.75 -2.52 -4.28
CA GLN A 48 1.96 -2.28 -5.72
C GLN A 48 2.77 -1.01 -6.01
N ALA A 49 2.47 0.10 -5.33
CA ALA A 49 3.21 1.34 -5.47
C ALA A 49 4.68 1.17 -5.08
N ALA A 50 4.96 0.50 -3.95
CA ALA A 50 6.30 0.18 -3.50
C ALA A 50 7.06 -0.70 -4.50
N ASN A 51 6.40 -1.72 -5.05
CA ASN A 51 7.00 -2.59 -6.06
C ASN A 51 7.33 -1.84 -7.36
N LEU A 52 6.48 -0.90 -7.78
CA LEU A 52 6.76 -0.05 -8.93
C LEU A 52 8.02 0.80 -8.69
N ILE A 53 8.09 1.48 -7.54
CA ILE A 53 9.26 2.28 -7.11
C ILE A 53 10.54 1.45 -7.13
N LEU A 54 10.51 0.29 -6.47
CA LEU A 54 11.66 -0.59 -6.37
C LEU A 54 12.08 -1.11 -7.73
N THR A 55 11.12 -1.47 -8.59
CA THR A 55 11.40 -1.94 -9.95
C THR A 55 12.05 -0.85 -10.78
N THR A 56 11.60 0.40 -10.67
CA THR A 56 12.23 1.54 -11.33
C THR A 56 13.68 1.70 -10.87
N ILE A 57 13.93 1.74 -9.56
CA ILE A 57 15.31 1.86 -9.03
C ILE A 57 16.18 0.70 -9.50
N LYS A 58 15.65 -0.53 -9.45
CA LYS A 58 16.35 -1.74 -9.91
C LYS A 58 16.71 -1.66 -11.39
N GLN A 59 15.79 -1.20 -12.25
CA GLN A 59 16.07 -1.04 -13.68
C GLN A 59 17.21 -0.04 -13.91
N TYR A 60 17.23 1.08 -13.18
CA TYR A 60 18.33 2.04 -13.27
C TYR A 60 19.66 1.43 -12.81
N HIS A 61 19.63 0.67 -11.72
CA HIS A 61 20.80 0.01 -11.17
C HIS A 61 21.33 -1.12 -12.08
N GLN A 62 20.49 -1.77 -12.87
CA GLN A 62 20.93 -2.81 -13.80
C GLN A 62 21.45 -2.24 -15.12
N LYS A 63 20.81 -1.20 -15.65
CA LYS A 63 21.08 -0.68 -17.00
C LYS A 63 22.23 0.33 -17.06
N ASN A 64 22.48 1.06 -15.98
CA ASN A 64 23.45 2.15 -15.96
C ASN A 64 24.66 1.79 -15.10
N GLU A 65 25.83 2.32 -15.42
CA GLU A 65 27.01 2.18 -14.56
C GLU A 65 26.92 3.06 -13.31
N SER A 66 26.31 4.23 -13.45
CA SER A 66 26.00 5.11 -12.34
C SER A 66 24.77 5.94 -12.65
N TYR A 67 24.11 6.43 -11.60
CA TYR A 67 22.90 7.25 -11.70
C TYR A 67 22.73 8.07 -10.42
N TRP A 68 21.85 9.05 -10.45
CA TRP A 68 21.52 9.90 -9.32
C TRP A 68 20.19 9.50 -8.72
N ILE A 69 20.14 9.44 -7.39
CA ILE A 69 18.89 9.41 -6.63
C ILE A 69 18.85 10.67 -5.78
N LYS A 70 17.73 11.37 -5.83
CA LYS A 70 17.44 12.54 -5.01
C LYS A 70 16.22 12.24 -4.15
N TYR A 71 16.29 12.60 -2.88
CA TYR A 71 15.14 12.59 -1.98
C TYR A 71 14.94 14.00 -1.43
N ASP A 72 13.72 14.52 -1.58
CA ASP A 72 13.31 15.79 -1.02
C ASP A 72 12.46 15.55 0.23
N ALA A 73 13.06 15.80 1.39
CA ALA A 73 12.41 15.63 2.68
C ALA A 73 11.24 16.61 2.91
N SER A 74 11.23 17.75 2.23
CA SER A 74 10.15 18.75 2.36
C SER A 74 8.91 18.34 1.58
N SER A 75 9.09 17.80 0.38
CA SER A 75 7.97 17.35 -0.46
C SER A 75 7.66 15.86 -0.31
N LYS A 76 8.48 15.11 0.43
CA LYS A 76 8.37 13.65 0.63
C LYS A 76 8.32 12.89 -0.70
N LYS A 77 9.13 13.36 -1.66
CA LYS A 77 9.23 12.84 -3.03
C LYS A 77 10.66 12.46 -3.37
N SER A 78 10.80 11.44 -4.21
CA SER A 78 12.10 10.95 -4.67
C SER A 78 12.20 11.06 -6.18
N TYR A 79 13.40 11.33 -6.68
CA TYR A 79 13.68 11.47 -8.10
C TYR A 79 14.90 10.63 -8.49
N ILE A 80 14.96 10.20 -9.76
CA ILE A 80 16.03 9.37 -10.30
C ILE A 80 16.41 9.81 -11.72
N GLY A 81 17.66 9.62 -12.10
CA GLY A 81 18.09 9.78 -13.49
C GLY A 81 19.59 9.60 -13.68
N VAL A 82 20.05 9.55 -14.94
CA VAL A 82 21.44 9.20 -15.26
C VAL A 82 22.39 10.38 -15.10
N THR A 83 22.03 11.52 -15.69
CA THR A 83 22.83 12.76 -15.61
C THR A 83 22.39 13.62 -14.43
N THR A 84 21.08 13.70 -14.22
CA THR A 84 20.39 14.47 -13.16
C THR A 84 19.18 13.68 -12.68
N ALA A 85 18.83 13.84 -11.41
CA ALA A 85 17.68 13.16 -10.80
C ALA A 85 16.39 13.97 -11.02
N ASP A 86 15.86 13.91 -12.24
CA ASP A 86 14.70 14.70 -12.65
C ASP A 86 13.41 13.86 -12.80
N ASN A 87 13.52 12.55 -12.93
CA ASN A 87 12.33 11.69 -13.09
C ASN A 87 11.77 11.33 -11.71
N LEU A 88 10.52 11.70 -11.45
CA LEU A 88 9.83 11.31 -10.22
C LEU A 88 9.78 9.79 -10.10
N VAL A 89 10.07 9.28 -8.90
CA VAL A 89 9.97 7.87 -8.54
C VAL A 89 8.75 7.69 -7.64
N GLY A 90 7.80 6.89 -8.11
CA GLY A 90 6.57 6.59 -7.39
C GLY A 90 5.39 7.49 -7.79
N ASP A 91 4.36 7.43 -6.96
CA ASP A 91 3.08 8.11 -7.16
C ASP A 91 2.97 9.34 -6.24
N THR A 92 2.19 10.33 -6.65
CA THR A 92 1.82 11.50 -5.84
C THR A 92 0.80 11.19 -4.74
N ASP A 93 0.13 10.05 -4.82
CA ASP A 93 -0.89 9.65 -3.85
C ASP A 93 -0.32 9.23 -2.48
N TYR A 94 0.98 8.99 -2.41
CA TYR A 94 1.68 8.56 -1.19
C TYR A 94 2.81 9.51 -0.81
N SER A 95 2.95 9.77 0.49
CA SER A 95 4.17 10.36 1.04
C SER A 95 5.24 9.28 1.12
N MET A 96 6.45 9.59 0.64
CA MET A 96 7.56 8.65 0.62
C MET A 96 8.69 9.11 1.54
N ASP A 97 9.24 8.16 2.31
CA ASP A 97 10.55 8.27 2.96
C ASP A 97 11.49 7.23 2.35
N LEU A 98 12.51 7.72 1.65
CA LEU A 98 13.49 6.89 0.94
C LEU A 98 14.86 7.01 1.59
N LYS A 99 15.43 5.87 1.96
CA LYS A 99 16.83 5.75 2.35
C LYS A 99 17.53 4.76 1.44
N VAL A 100 18.75 5.09 1.04
CA VAL A 100 19.55 4.25 0.15
C VAL A 100 21.00 4.26 0.60
N GLY A 101 21.71 3.18 0.32
CA GLY A 101 23.13 3.07 0.67
C GLY A 101 23.61 1.63 0.70
N TYR A 102 24.88 1.44 1.03
CA TYR A 102 25.46 0.12 1.26
C TYR A 102 26.62 0.22 2.26
N PRO A 103 26.76 -0.73 3.21
CA PRO A 103 25.84 -1.84 3.48
C PRO A 103 24.51 -1.39 4.10
N THR A 104 24.52 -0.23 4.77
CA THR A 104 23.38 0.33 5.49
C THR A 104 22.76 1.51 4.71
N PRO A 105 21.43 1.58 4.61
CA PRO A 105 20.76 2.69 3.94
C PRO A 105 20.77 3.94 4.82
N ILE A 106 21.02 5.10 4.20
CA ILE A 106 20.99 6.41 4.86
C ILE A 106 20.01 7.34 4.17
N THR A 107 19.52 8.34 4.88
CA THR A 107 18.76 9.42 4.27
C THR A 107 19.68 10.20 3.33
N ILE A 108 19.27 10.33 2.08
CA ILE A 108 20.02 11.06 1.06
C ILE A 108 19.33 12.37 0.72
N SER A 109 20.07 13.33 0.17
CA SER A 109 19.49 14.53 -0.44
C SER A 109 19.59 14.42 -1.96
N ASN A 110 20.81 14.38 -2.49
CA ASN A 110 21.09 14.10 -3.90
C ASN A 110 22.42 13.35 -3.99
N THR A 111 22.37 12.05 -4.31
CA THR A 111 23.52 11.17 -4.22
C THR A 111 23.69 10.41 -5.52
N LYS A 112 24.94 10.34 -6.00
CA LYS A 112 25.34 9.48 -7.11
C LYS A 112 25.56 8.06 -6.60
N ILE A 113 24.90 7.10 -7.22
CA ILE A 113 24.99 5.67 -6.93
C ILE A 113 25.88 5.02 -7.99
N ASP A 114 26.85 4.22 -7.56
CA ASP A 114 27.61 3.31 -8.41
C ASP A 114 26.90 1.95 -8.48
N ALA A 115 26.54 1.53 -9.68
CA ALA A 115 25.83 0.28 -9.92
C ALA A 115 26.72 -0.98 -9.78
N LYS A 116 28.03 -0.82 -9.60
CA LYS A 116 28.95 -1.95 -9.33
C LYS A 116 28.81 -2.47 -7.89
N GLN A 117 28.36 -1.62 -6.98
CA GLN A 117 28.13 -2.01 -5.59
C GLN A 117 26.65 -2.39 -5.41
N PRO A 118 26.32 -3.36 -4.53
CA PRO A 118 24.94 -3.58 -4.14
C PRO A 118 24.33 -2.31 -3.57
N LEU A 119 23.02 -2.13 -3.74
CA LEU A 119 22.28 -1.02 -3.16
C LEU A 119 21.20 -1.54 -2.22
N THR A 120 21.31 -1.20 -0.94
CA THR A 120 20.22 -1.40 0.03
C THR A 120 19.28 -0.20 -0.03
N ILE A 121 17.98 -0.48 -0.13
CA ILE A 121 16.89 0.48 -0.25
C ILE A 121 15.93 0.20 0.90
N GLN A 122 15.67 1.22 1.72
CA GLN A 122 14.59 1.24 2.70
C GLN A 122 13.57 2.26 2.24
N LEU A 123 12.34 1.79 2.03
CA LEU A 123 11.22 2.58 1.54
C LEU A 123 10.09 2.51 2.56
N LEU A 124 9.63 3.67 3.01
CA LEU A 124 8.43 3.80 3.82
C LEU A 124 7.43 4.67 3.05
N LEU A 125 6.26 4.10 2.75
CA LEU A 125 5.13 4.79 2.15
C LEU A 125 4.08 5.09 3.21
N THR A 126 3.50 6.28 3.15
CA THR A 126 2.39 6.70 4.00
C THR A 126 1.25 7.20 3.13
N ASP A 127 0.05 6.64 3.31
CA ASP A 127 -1.16 7.08 2.62
C ASP A 127 -1.80 8.32 3.28
N GLN A 128 -2.84 8.87 2.64
CA GLN A 128 -3.57 10.03 3.16
C GLN A 128 -4.34 9.75 4.46
N LYS A 129 -4.56 8.47 4.81
CA LYS A 129 -5.23 8.02 6.04
C LYS A 129 -4.23 7.72 7.16
N GLY A 130 -2.93 7.89 6.91
CA GLY A 130 -1.85 7.62 7.87
C GLY A 130 -1.44 6.15 7.98
N GLN A 131 -1.93 5.26 7.09
CA GLN A 131 -1.44 3.89 7.01
C GLN A 131 -0.04 3.88 6.40
N THR A 132 0.82 3.02 6.93
CA THR A 132 2.21 2.92 6.50
C THR A 132 2.53 1.55 5.91
N TYR A 133 3.42 1.54 4.94
CA TYR A 133 3.99 0.34 4.36
C TYR A 133 5.50 0.50 4.25
N GLU A 134 6.25 -0.41 4.87
CA GLU A 134 7.70 -0.41 4.88
C GLU A 134 8.26 -1.64 4.17
N ILE A 135 9.26 -1.43 3.34
CA ILE A 135 10.03 -2.48 2.69
C ILE A 135 11.51 -2.14 2.69
N GLU A 136 12.33 -3.13 3.03
CA GLU A 136 13.79 -3.06 2.92
C GLU A 136 14.28 -4.17 2.00
N THR A 137 15.17 -3.83 1.07
CA THR A 137 15.71 -4.79 0.11
C THR A 137 17.07 -4.37 -0.41
N THR A 138 17.86 -5.35 -0.88
CA THR A 138 19.16 -5.10 -1.50
C THR A 138 19.13 -5.52 -2.97
N VAL A 139 19.45 -4.59 -3.85
CA VAL A 139 19.59 -4.81 -5.29
C VAL A 139 21.06 -5.07 -5.62
N LYS A 140 21.33 -6.06 -6.46
CA LYS A 140 22.66 -6.34 -7.03
C LYS A 140 22.58 -6.29 -8.55
N ARG A 141 23.65 -5.79 -9.18
CA ARG A 141 23.87 -5.96 -10.61
C ARG A 141 24.48 -7.34 -10.86
N TYR A 142 23.92 -8.06 -11.83
CA TYR A 142 24.40 -9.38 -12.28
C TYR A 142 25.00 -9.25 -13.67
#